data_AF-A0AAP0FUI7-F1
#
_entry.id   AF-A0AAP0FUI7-F1
#
_cell.length_a   1.000
_cell.length_b   1.000
_cell.length_c   1.000
_cell.angle_alpha   90.00
_cell.angle_beta   90.00
_cell.angle_gamma   90.00
#
_symmetry.space_group_name_H-M   'P 1'
#
loop_
_entity.id
_entity.type
_entity.pdbx_description
1 polymer ?
#
loop_
_entity_poly.entity_id
_entity_poly.type
_entity_poly.pdbx_seq_one_letter_code
_entity_poly.pdbx_strand_id
1 'polypeptide(L)'
;MTKGLVLTNEEKSDVATLLSSSLGVLPVQGYSLMITGHHYLSDRNSESRRAFAIIEKQFWNDNAVKNWFAEDIAMIQDCAWHKSGHPVIPSIKESMARDERIAAMLREAGAGSAASRLPATEPQLRTANSYVTLMKKVDPLFKMFGGSADATELSEILRVIKSWPWTTESVVVPDTWPQSVKTRAQALNLLGEMLAKNVAKVAYCYGFYCAFADQNQTLSVRDAAADALRTSYSLTKLKSQCNAAYLEGQLAYRDCNAARNKKKLEGQNV
;
A
#
# COMPACT_ATOMS: atom_id res chain seq x y z
N MET A 1 -33.97 5.94 32.30
CA MET A 1 -33.63 4.70 33.01
C MET A 1 -33.39 3.60 31.99
N THR A 2 -32.15 3.33 31.62
CA THR A 2 -31.83 2.09 30.90
C THR A 2 -31.73 0.99 31.95
N LYS A 3 -32.73 0.08 31.99
CA LYS A 3 -32.52 -1.21 32.66
C LYS A 3 -31.23 -1.80 32.09
N GLY A 4 -30.32 -2.24 32.96
CA GLY A 4 -29.10 -2.91 32.49
C GLY A 4 -29.48 -4.04 31.55
N LEU A 5 -28.92 -4.06 30.35
CA LEU A 5 -29.09 -5.17 29.42
C LEU A 5 -28.55 -6.42 30.10
N VAL A 6 -29.45 -7.37 30.38
CA VAL A 6 -29.07 -8.70 30.88
C VAL A 6 -28.74 -9.56 29.68
N LEU A 7 -27.47 -9.58 29.32
CA LEU A 7 -26.96 -10.40 28.22
C LEU A 7 -26.69 -11.84 28.68
N THR A 8 -27.04 -12.79 27.83
CA THR A 8 -26.59 -14.19 27.91
C THR A 8 -25.06 -14.27 27.80
N ASN A 9 -24.49 -15.43 28.13
CA ASN A 9 -23.04 -15.63 27.99
C ASN A 9 -22.59 -15.59 26.52
N GLU A 10 -23.44 -16.03 25.60
CA GLU A 10 -23.22 -15.96 24.16
C GLU A 10 -23.20 -14.50 23.69
N GLU A 11 -24.22 -13.72 24.01
CA GLU A 11 -24.26 -12.28 23.66
C GLU A 11 -23.10 -11.49 24.27
N LYS A 12 -22.64 -11.84 25.48
CA LYS A 12 -21.42 -11.24 26.06
C LYS A 12 -20.17 -11.55 25.26
N SER A 13 -20.04 -12.78 24.76
CA SER A 13 -18.94 -13.20 23.89
C SER A 13 -18.97 -12.45 22.56
N ASP A 14 -20.16 -12.27 21.98
CA ASP A 14 -20.33 -11.53 20.73
C ASP A 14 -20.03 -10.04 20.89
N VAL A 15 -20.49 -9.43 22.00
CA VAL A 15 -20.15 -8.04 22.34
C VAL A 15 -18.65 -7.86 22.58
N ALA A 16 -17.98 -8.81 23.24
CA ALA A 16 -16.52 -8.77 23.43
C ALA A 16 -15.76 -8.86 22.09
N THR A 17 -16.28 -9.64 21.15
CA THR A 17 -15.75 -9.74 19.78
C THR A 17 -15.93 -8.42 19.02
N LEU A 18 -17.11 -7.80 19.11
CA LEU A 18 -17.38 -6.48 18.55
C LEU A 18 -16.45 -5.41 19.12
N LEU A 19 -16.28 -5.40 20.45
CA LEU A 19 -15.36 -4.48 21.13
C LEU A 19 -13.92 -4.65 20.64
N SER A 20 -13.45 -5.89 20.50
CA SER A 20 -12.12 -6.18 19.98
C SER A 20 -11.96 -5.70 18.53
N SER A 21 -13.00 -5.87 17.71
CA SER A 21 -13.01 -5.39 16.33
C SER A 21 -13.07 -3.85 16.21
N SER A 22 -13.53 -3.17 17.27
CA SER A 22 -13.62 -1.71 17.31
C SER A 22 -12.28 -1.00 17.50
N LEU A 23 -11.26 -1.70 18.04
CA LEU A 23 -9.95 -1.13 18.40
C LEU A 23 -9.29 -0.40 17.22
N GLY A 24 -9.48 -0.89 15.99
CA GLY A 24 -8.90 -0.32 14.77
C GLY A 24 -9.81 0.60 13.96
N VAL A 25 -11.07 0.82 14.38
CA VAL A 25 -12.07 1.45 13.51
C VAL A 25 -11.73 2.89 13.18
N LEU A 26 -11.43 3.73 14.17
CA LEU A 26 -11.13 5.16 13.93
C LEU A 26 -9.89 5.35 13.04
N PRO A 27 -8.75 4.69 13.28
CA PRO A 27 -7.60 4.75 12.38
C PRO A 27 -7.90 4.23 10.97
N VAL A 28 -8.69 3.16 10.83
CA VAL A 28 -9.02 2.58 9.52
C VAL A 28 -10.04 3.43 8.76
N GLN A 29 -10.96 4.09 9.46
CA GLN A 29 -11.79 5.15 8.89
C GLN A 29 -10.92 6.30 8.37
N GLY A 30 -9.89 6.69 9.11
CA GLY A 30 -8.90 7.68 8.67
C GLY A 30 -8.13 7.25 7.43
N TYR A 31 -7.71 5.98 7.39
CA TYR A 31 -7.13 5.37 6.19
C TYR A 31 -8.10 5.51 5.00
N SER A 32 -9.36 5.11 5.15
CA SER A 32 -10.35 5.18 4.07
C SER A 32 -10.61 6.62 3.60
N LEU A 33 -10.68 7.59 4.51
CA LEU A 33 -10.79 9.01 4.16
C LEU A 33 -9.62 9.45 3.25
N MET A 34 -8.39 9.05 3.57
CA MET A 34 -7.21 9.40 2.79
C MET A 34 -7.17 8.72 1.41
N ILE A 35 -7.76 7.53 1.27
CA ILE A 35 -7.70 6.76 0.02
C ILE A 35 -8.89 7.05 -0.89
N THR A 36 -10.10 7.16 -0.33
CA THR A 36 -11.36 7.25 -1.09
C THR A 36 -12.18 8.49 -0.79
N GLY A 37 -11.77 9.36 0.14
CA GLY A 37 -12.56 10.52 0.56
C GLY A 37 -13.77 10.18 1.44
N HIS A 38 -13.91 8.92 1.86
CA HIS A 38 -15.03 8.42 2.65
C HIS A 38 -14.49 7.56 3.79
N HIS A 39 -14.97 7.75 5.02
CA HIS A 39 -14.53 6.93 6.17
C HIS A 39 -15.02 5.48 6.08
N TYR A 40 -16.12 5.22 5.38
CA TYR A 40 -16.62 3.88 5.06
C TYR A 40 -17.47 3.89 3.78
N LEU A 41 -17.31 2.86 2.95
CA LEU A 41 -18.17 2.53 1.82
C LEU A 41 -18.58 1.06 1.93
N SER A 42 -19.86 0.77 1.70
CA SER A 42 -20.41 -0.59 1.76
C SER A 42 -20.12 -1.44 0.52
N ASP A 43 -19.76 -0.81 -0.60
CA ASP A 43 -19.41 -1.50 -1.84
C ASP A 43 -18.18 -2.42 -1.63
N ARG A 44 -18.38 -3.73 -1.86
CA ARG A 44 -17.36 -4.78 -1.72
C ARG A 44 -16.13 -4.57 -2.58
N ASN A 45 -16.27 -3.81 -3.68
CA ASN A 45 -15.16 -3.54 -4.58
C ASN A 45 -14.34 -2.31 -4.18
N SER A 46 -14.82 -1.51 -3.23
CA SER A 46 -14.12 -0.32 -2.76
C SER A 46 -12.89 -0.68 -1.89
N GLU A 47 -11.83 0.11 -2.01
CA GLU A 47 -10.65 -0.02 -1.15
C GLU A 47 -10.99 0.20 0.32
N SER A 48 -11.94 1.09 0.62
CA SER A 48 -12.49 1.27 1.96
C SER A 48 -13.05 -0.05 2.49
N ARG A 49 -13.96 -0.71 1.78
CA ARG A 49 -14.58 -1.96 2.26
C ARG A 49 -13.57 -3.09 2.43
N ARG A 50 -12.56 -3.16 1.55
CA ARG A 50 -11.44 -4.11 1.65
C ARG A 50 -10.57 -3.87 2.88
N ALA A 51 -10.45 -2.64 3.36
CA ALA A 51 -9.74 -2.34 4.61
C ALA A 51 -10.48 -2.95 5.81
N PHE A 52 -11.80 -2.74 5.90
CA PHE A 52 -12.63 -3.31 6.98
C PHE A 52 -12.82 -4.82 6.87
N ALA A 53 -12.83 -5.40 5.66
CA ALA A 53 -12.97 -6.84 5.45
C ALA A 53 -11.88 -7.66 6.15
N ILE A 54 -10.66 -7.11 6.26
CA ILE A 54 -9.56 -7.81 6.95
C ILE A 54 -9.76 -7.81 8.46
N ILE A 55 -10.36 -6.74 9.02
CA ILE A 55 -10.73 -6.66 10.44
C ILE A 55 -11.84 -7.68 10.73
N GLU A 56 -12.88 -7.71 9.90
CA GLU A 56 -13.94 -8.72 9.97
C GLU A 56 -13.35 -10.14 9.92
N LYS A 57 -12.47 -10.42 8.95
CA LYS A 57 -11.82 -11.72 8.86
C LYS A 57 -10.99 -12.04 10.10
N GLN A 58 -10.44 -11.07 10.81
CA GLN A 58 -9.67 -11.35 12.00
C GLN A 58 -10.58 -11.71 13.19
N PHE A 59 -11.66 -10.96 13.40
CA PHE A 59 -12.46 -11.06 14.62
C PHE A 59 -13.76 -11.86 14.45
N TRP A 60 -14.34 -11.88 13.24
CA TRP A 60 -15.66 -12.47 12.97
C TRP A 60 -15.57 -13.85 12.32
N ASN A 61 -14.47 -14.59 12.55
CA ASN A 61 -14.30 -15.91 11.96
C ASN A 61 -15.01 -17.04 12.71
N ASP A 62 -15.44 -16.80 13.95
CA ASP A 62 -16.19 -17.76 14.76
C ASP A 62 -17.58 -18.03 14.14
N ASN A 63 -18.03 -19.28 14.15
CA ASN A 63 -19.31 -19.69 13.59
C ASN A 63 -20.49 -19.11 14.37
N ALA A 64 -20.38 -18.93 15.69
CA ALA A 64 -21.44 -18.32 16.51
C ALA A 64 -21.66 -16.85 16.10
N VAL A 65 -20.54 -16.11 16.04
CA VAL A 65 -20.48 -14.72 15.60
C VAL A 65 -20.99 -14.56 14.16
N LYS A 66 -20.63 -15.48 13.25
CA LYS A 66 -21.12 -15.48 11.87
C LYS A 66 -22.63 -15.73 11.78
N ASN A 67 -23.17 -16.67 12.55
CA ASN A 67 -24.59 -17.00 12.52
C ASN A 67 -25.41 -15.83 13.06
N TRP A 68 -24.98 -15.22 14.16
CA TRP A 68 -25.62 -14.03 14.71
C TRP A 68 -25.53 -12.83 13.75
N PHE A 69 -24.38 -12.64 13.09
CA PHE A 69 -24.23 -11.57 12.09
C PHE A 69 -24.94 -11.83 10.77
N ALA A 70 -25.22 -13.08 10.40
CA ALA A 70 -25.77 -13.41 9.09
C ALA A 70 -27.18 -12.85 8.86
N GLU A 71 -27.94 -12.65 9.94
CA GLU A 71 -29.32 -12.15 9.85
C GLU A 71 -29.38 -10.65 9.49
N ASP A 72 -28.42 -9.84 9.96
CA ASP A 72 -28.45 -8.37 9.84
C ASP A 72 -27.08 -7.74 9.48
N ILE A 73 -26.24 -8.47 8.75
CA ILE A 73 -24.83 -8.10 8.49
C ILE A 73 -24.65 -6.67 7.97
N ALA A 74 -25.58 -6.17 7.14
CA ALA A 74 -25.50 -4.83 6.58
C ALA A 74 -25.71 -3.74 7.64
N MET A 75 -26.72 -3.92 8.50
CA MET A 75 -27.00 -3.00 9.61
C MET A 75 -25.83 -3.00 10.59
N ILE A 76 -25.30 -4.18 10.90
CA ILE A 76 -24.20 -4.34 11.85
C ILE A 76 -22.93 -3.70 11.30
N GLN A 77 -22.63 -3.88 10.01
CA GLN A 77 -21.51 -3.20 9.36
C GLN A 77 -21.68 -1.69 9.35
N ASP A 78 -22.89 -1.17 9.08
CA ASP A 78 -23.13 0.28 9.19
C ASP A 78 -22.93 0.75 10.63
N CYS A 79 -23.47 0.05 11.63
CA CYS A 79 -23.27 0.40 13.03
C CYS A 79 -21.79 0.36 13.45
N ALA A 80 -21.09 -0.74 13.17
CA ALA A 80 -19.73 -0.99 13.63
C ALA A 80 -18.67 -0.21 12.85
N TRP A 81 -18.82 -0.05 11.53
CA TRP A 81 -17.82 0.56 10.67
C TRP A 81 -18.11 1.99 10.29
N HIS A 82 -19.38 2.39 10.27
CA HIS A 82 -19.77 3.74 9.94
C HIS A 82 -20.15 4.54 11.18
N LYS A 83 -21.19 4.12 11.93
CA LYS A 83 -21.80 4.90 13.01
C LYS A 83 -20.94 5.01 14.26
N SER A 84 -20.22 3.96 14.63
CA SER A 84 -19.38 3.89 15.84
C SER A 84 -18.32 5.00 15.94
N GLY A 85 -17.85 5.50 14.80
CA GLY A 85 -16.83 6.55 14.72
C GLY A 85 -17.38 7.98 14.74
N HIS A 86 -18.69 8.18 14.89
CA HIS A 86 -19.29 9.52 14.97
C HIS A 86 -19.49 9.94 16.44
N PRO A 87 -19.29 11.23 16.80
CA PRO A 87 -19.05 12.39 15.93
C PRO A 87 -17.56 12.73 15.73
N VAL A 88 -16.63 11.77 15.85
CA VAL A 88 -15.20 12.06 15.73
C VAL A 88 -14.91 12.72 14.38
N ILE A 89 -14.28 13.90 14.42
CA ILE A 89 -14.02 14.69 13.22
C ILE A 89 -13.00 13.99 12.29
N PRO A 90 -13.13 14.13 10.96
CA PRO A 90 -12.26 13.46 9.99
C PRO A 90 -10.76 13.68 10.22
N SER A 91 -10.34 14.89 10.56
CA SER A 91 -8.93 15.24 10.77
C SER A 91 -8.26 14.44 11.90
N ILE A 92 -8.99 14.11 12.96
CA ILE A 92 -8.49 13.25 14.04
C ILE A 92 -8.28 11.82 13.52
N LYS A 93 -9.25 11.28 12.77
CA LYS A 93 -9.16 9.93 12.20
C LYS A 93 -7.95 9.83 11.27
N GLU A 94 -7.77 10.80 10.38
CA GLU A 94 -6.62 10.88 9.48
C GLU A 94 -5.30 11.04 10.25
N SER A 95 -5.28 11.80 11.35
CA SER A 95 -4.09 11.89 12.23
C SER A 95 -3.74 10.54 12.85
N MET A 96 -4.73 9.81 13.39
CA MET A 96 -4.51 8.48 13.94
C MET A 96 -4.03 7.49 12.88
N ALA A 97 -4.57 7.59 11.66
CA ALA A 97 -4.18 6.72 10.56
C ALA A 97 -2.70 6.87 10.19
N ARG A 98 -2.11 8.06 10.38
CA ARG A 98 -0.72 8.36 9.99
C ARG A 98 0.29 8.13 11.12
N ASP A 99 -0.16 7.93 12.34
CA ASP A 99 0.71 7.79 13.50
C ASP A 99 1.27 6.37 13.60
N GLU A 100 2.59 6.23 13.48
CA GLU A 100 3.29 4.96 13.62
C GLU A 100 3.08 4.32 15.00
N ARG A 101 2.88 5.13 16.04
CA ARG A 101 2.62 4.65 17.40
C ARG A 101 1.25 3.99 17.49
N ILE A 102 0.25 4.51 16.78
CA ILE A 102 -1.08 3.88 16.70
C ILE A 102 -0.97 2.53 16.00
N ALA A 103 -0.18 2.43 14.94
CA ALA A 103 0.10 1.14 14.30
C ALA A 103 0.75 0.15 15.28
N ALA A 104 1.72 0.59 16.10
CA ALA A 104 2.35 -0.25 17.12
C ALA A 104 1.36 -0.70 18.21
N MET A 105 0.61 0.25 18.79
CA MET A 105 -0.40 -0.03 19.82
C MET A 105 -1.46 -1.01 19.33
N LEU A 106 -1.91 -0.90 18.08
CA LEU A 106 -2.86 -1.84 17.50
C LEU A 106 -2.27 -3.25 17.36
N ARG A 107 -0.98 -3.39 17.02
CA ARG A 107 -0.34 -4.73 16.99
C ARG A 107 -0.28 -5.32 18.40
N GLU A 108 0.11 -4.53 19.38
CA GLU A 108 0.19 -4.95 20.80
C GLU A 108 -1.18 -5.35 21.36
N ALA A 109 -2.23 -4.61 21.00
CA ALA A 109 -3.60 -4.91 21.37
C ALA A 109 -4.22 -6.09 20.56
N GLY A 110 -3.42 -6.76 19.73
CA GLY A 110 -3.86 -7.90 18.93
C GLY A 110 -4.61 -7.52 17.65
N ALA A 111 -4.85 -6.25 17.34
CA ALA A 111 -5.52 -5.75 16.13
C ALA A 111 -4.56 -5.65 14.91
N GLY A 112 -3.84 -6.73 14.60
CA GLY A 112 -2.83 -6.78 13.55
C GLY A 112 -3.35 -6.44 12.15
N SER A 113 -4.59 -6.82 11.82
CA SER A 113 -5.25 -6.48 10.54
C SER A 113 -5.38 -4.97 10.34
N ALA A 114 -5.86 -4.25 11.36
CA ALA A 114 -5.96 -2.80 11.33
C ALA A 114 -4.56 -2.16 11.27
N ALA A 115 -3.64 -2.63 12.11
CA ALA A 115 -2.26 -2.14 12.12
C ALA A 115 -1.54 -2.29 10.78
N SER A 116 -1.85 -3.35 10.00
CA SER A 116 -1.24 -3.59 8.68
C SER A 116 -1.60 -2.53 7.63
N ARG A 117 -2.64 -1.74 7.87
CA ARG A 117 -3.03 -0.61 7.01
C ARG A 117 -2.35 0.70 7.39
N LEU A 118 -1.61 0.72 8.50
CA LEU A 118 -1.03 1.91 9.10
C LEU A 118 0.52 1.83 9.16
N PRO A 119 1.24 2.97 9.16
CA PRO A 119 0.70 4.31 8.94
C PRO A 119 0.18 4.49 7.50
N ALA A 120 -0.97 5.13 7.38
CA ALA A 120 -1.61 5.43 6.12
C ALA A 120 -0.75 6.42 5.33
N THR A 121 -0.53 6.12 4.06
CA THR A 121 0.21 6.97 3.11
C THR A 121 -0.61 7.07 1.84
N GLU A 122 -0.63 8.24 1.20
CA GLU A 122 -1.39 8.48 -0.02
C GLU A 122 -0.98 7.51 -1.14
N PRO A 123 -1.93 7.08 -2.00
CA PRO A 123 -1.66 6.09 -3.05
C PRO A 123 -0.49 6.46 -3.98
N GLN A 124 -0.38 7.76 -4.31
CA GLN A 124 0.66 8.29 -5.20
C GLN A 124 2.03 8.18 -4.55
N LEU A 125 2.18 8.57 -3.28
CA LEU A 125 3.44 8.42 -2.54
C LEU A 125 3.82 6.96 -2.36
N ARG A 126 2.84 6.08 -2.07
CA ARG A 126 3.07 4.64 -1.95
C ARG A 126 3.59 4.04 -3.26
N THR A 127 2.94 4.37 -4.39
CA THR A 127 3.35 3.92 -5.72
C THR A 127 4.75 4.44 -6.07
N ALA A 128 4.99 5.74 -5.85
CA ALA A 128 6.29 6.36 -6.09
C ALA A 128 7.41 5.74 -5.24
N ASN A 129 7.18 5.46 -3.96
CA ASN A 129 8.17 4.76 -3.11
C ASN A 129 8.52 3.39 -3.68
N SER A 130 7.53 2.61 -4.15
CA SER A 130 7.78 1.32 -4.78
C SER A 130 8.60 1.46 -6.06
N TYR A 131 8.32 2.48 -6.88
CA TYR A 131 9.08 2.75 -8.10
C TYR A 131 10.53 3.12 -7.77
N VAL A 132 10.77 4.04 -6.83
CA VAL A 132 12.13 4.40 -6.39
C VAL A 132 12.89 3.18 -5.88
N THR A 133 12.25 2.34 -5.06
CA THR A 133 12.88 1.14 -4.50
C THR A 133 13.27 0.16 -5.59
N LEU A 134 12.38 -0.07 -6.56
CA LEU A 134 12.67 -0.90 -7.73
C LEU A 134 13.84 -0.33 -8.54
N MET A 135 13.80 0.95 -8.91
CA MET A 135 14.84 1.60 -9.71
C MET A 135 16.21 1.52 -9.04
N LYS A 136 16.29 1.82 -7.74
CA LYS A 136 17.52 1.66 -6.94
C LYS A 136 18.04 0.22 -6.91
N LYS A 137 17.14 -0.77 -6.97
CA LYS A 137 17.50 -2.19 -6.99
C LYS A 137 18.02 -2.65 -8.35
N VAL A 138 17.46 -2.13 -9.45
CA VAL A 138 17.87 -2.51 -10.81
C VAL A 138 19.02 -1.68 -11.37
N ASP A 139 19.24 -0.46 -10.89
CA ASP A 139 20.28 0.44 -11.40
C ASP A 139 21.68 -0.19 -11.39
N PRO A 140 22.14 -0.87 -10.32
CA PRO A 140 23.42 -1.58 -10.34
C PRO A 140 23.49 -2.66 -11.42
N LEU A 141 22.37 -3.34 -11.70
CA LEU A 141 22.30 -4.38 -12.74
C LEU A 141 22.40 -3.77 -14.13
N PHE A 142 21.70 -2.66 -14.38
CA PHE A 142 21.79 -1.96 -15.66
C PHE A 142 23.18 -1.40 -15.92
N LYS A 143 23.85 -0.88 -14.88
CA LYS A 143 25.22 -0.37 -14.99
C LYS A 143 26.22 -1.44 -15.43
N MET A 144 26.02 -2.71 -15.06
CA MET A 144 26.84 -3.82 -15.56
C MET A 144 26.77 -3.99 -17.09
N PHE A 145 25.71 -3.50 -17.72
CA PHE A 145 25.48 -3.60 -19.17
C PHE A 145 25.53 -2.23 -19.87
N GLY A 146 26.09 -1.20 -19.22
CA GLY A 146 26.22 0.15 -19.78
C GLY A 146 24.92 0.99 -19.77
N GLY A 147 23.89 0.53 -19.07
CA GLY A 147 22.65 1.27 -18.85
C GLY A 147 22.59 1.96 -17.48
N SER A 148 21.47 2.61 -17.18
CA SER A 148 21.16 3.16 -15.84
C SER A 148 19.66 3.23 -15.60
N ALA A 149 19.26 3.23 -14.32
CA ALA A 149 17.89 3.42 -13.88
C ALA A 149 17.84 4.53 -12.83
N ASP A 150 17.87 5.78 -13.28
CA ASP A 150 17.84 6.94 -12.40
C ASP A 150 16.45 7.18 -11.80
N ALA A 151 16.41 7.40 -10.49
CA ALA A 151 15.23 7.74 -9.71
C ALA A 151 15.45 8.96 -8.81
N THR A 152 16.47 9.78 -9.10
CA THR A 152 16.86 10.95 -8.32
C THR A 152 15.74 11.97 -8.26
N GLU A 153 15.19 12.38 -9.41
CA GLU A 153 14.08 13.34 -9.48
C GLU A 153 12.85 12.86 -8.70
N LEU A 154 12.44 11.60 -8.89
CA LEU A 154 11.31 11.02 -8.17
C LEU A 154 11.57 10.95 -6.65
N SER A 155 12.81 10.68 -6.25
CA SER A 155 13.21 10.66 -4.83
C SER A 155 13.13 12.06 -4.20
N GLU A 156 13.58 13.09 -4.91
CA GLU A 156 13.48 14.47 -4.45
C GLU A 156 12.03 14.94 -4.34
N ILE A 157 11.20 14.65 -5.35
CA ILE A 157 9.77 14.97 -5.33
C ILE A 157 9.08 14.29 -4.13
N LEU A 158 9.36 13.01 -3.90
CA LEU A 158 8.86 12.28 -2.73
C LEU A 158 9.29 12.94 -1.42
N ARG A 159 10.56 13.35 -1.31
CA ARG A 159 11.10 13.99 -0.10
C ARG A 159 10.38 15.31 0.19
N VAL A 160 10.19 16.14 -0.83
CA VAL A 160 9.49 17.43 -0.73
C VAL A 160 8.03 17.23 -0.32
N ILE A 161 7.29 16.36 -1.00
CA ILE A 161 5.88 16.14 -0.65
C ILE A 161 5.77 15.58 0.77
N LYS A 162 6.64 14.65 1.18
CA LYS A 162 6.60 14.10 2.54
C LYS A 162 6.83 15.15 3.63
N SER A 163 7.58 16.22 3.36
CA SER A 163 7.79 17.30 4.33
C SER A 163 6.65 18.30 4.39
N TRP A 164 5.72 18.27 3.44
CA TRP A 164 4.60 19.21 3.43
C TRP A 164 3.55 18.87 4.48
N PRO A 165 3.01 19.87 5.20
CA PRO A 165 1.87 19.66 6.07
C PRO A 165 0.71 19.08 5.27
N TRP A 166 -0.13 18.32 5.98
CA TRP A 166 -1.32 17.71 5.40
C TRP A 166 -2.51 18.68 5.34
N THR A 167 -2.43 19.76 6.10
CA THR A 167 -3.39 20.85 6.06
C THR A 167 -3.28 21.60 4.74
N THR A 168 -4.34 22.32 4.36
CA THR A 168 -4.49 23.06 3.10
C THR A 168 -3.60 24.30 2.98
N GLU A 169 -2.58 24.43 3.83
CA GLU A 169 -1.71 25.59 3.83
C GLU A 169 -0.86 25.65 2.56
N SER A 170 -0.69 26.87 2.05
CA SER A 170 0.22 27.14 0.96
C SER A 170 1.65 26.87 1.43
N VAL A 171 2.41 26.15 0.63
CA VAL A 171 3.77 25.71 0.94
C VAL A 171 4.76 26.28 -0.06
N VAL A 172 6.01 26.44 0.38
CA VAL A 172 7.09 26.83 -0.53
C VAL A 172 7.36 25.67 -1.49
N VAL A 173 7.24 25.96 -2.77
CA VAL A 173 7.36 24.98 -3.85
C VAL A 173 8.74 25.14 -4.51
N PRO A 174 9.42 24.05 -4.90
CA PRO A 174 10.68 24.16 -5.64
C PRO A 174 10.50 24.96 -6.94
N ASP A 175 11.48 25.79 -7.30
CA ASP A 175 11.42 26.64 -8.51
C ASP A 175 11.26 25.85 -9.81
N THR A 176 11.62 24.56 -9.78
CA THR A 176 11.52 23.64 -10.92
C THR A 176 10.10 23.12 -11.16
N TRP A 177 9.16 23.35 -10.23
CA TRP A 177 7.79 22.87 -10.35
C TRP A 177 6.86 23.90 -10.97
N PRO A 178 5.73 23.48 -11.56
CA PRO A 178 4.71 24.41 -12.05
C PRO A 178 4.22 25.34 -10.93
N GLN A 179 4.18 26.65 -11.21
CA GLN A 179 3.72 27.70 -10.27
C GLN A 179 2.25 27.52 -9.82
N SER A 180 1.49 26.67 -10.51
CA SER A 180 0.12 26.29 -10.15
C SER A 180 0.05 25.31 -8.97
N VAL A 181 1.14 24.64 -8.61
CA VAL A 181 1.20 23.75 -7.45
C VAL A 181 1.43 24.60 -6.20
N LYS A 182 0.41 24.71 -5.35
CA LYS A 182 0.47 25.47 -4.09
C LYS A 182 0.04 24.64 -2.89
N THR A 183 -0.53 23.47 -3.11
CA THR A 183 -1.10 22.61 -2.07
C THR A 183 -0.62 21.18 -2.23
N ARG A 184 -0.62 20.42 -1.12
CA ARG A 184 -0.30 18.99 -1.11
C ARG A 184 -1.14 18.19 -2.10
N ALA A 185 -2.43 18.48 -2.21
CA ALA A 185 -3.32 17.81 -3.16
C ALA A 185 -2.86 18.02 -4.63
N GLN A 186 -2.49 19.26 -5.00
CA GLN A 186 -1.96 19.54 -6.34
C GLN A 186 -0.62 18.86 -6.57
N ALA A 187 0.26 18.80 -5.56
CA ALA A 187 1.53 18.08 -5.67
C ALA A 187 1.35 16.57 -5.84
N LEU A 188 0.40 15.96 -5.12
CA LEU A 188 0.04 14.56 -5.29
C LEU A 188 -0.53 14.28 -6.69
N ASN A 189 -1.32 15.19 -7.25
CA ASN A 189 -1.82 15.08 -8.63
C ASN A 189 -0.68 15.15 -9.65
N LEU A 190 0.24 16.12 -9.52
CA LEU A 190 1.43 16.21 -10.37
C LEU A 190 2.28 14.93 -10.28
N LEU A 191 2.49 14.41 -9.07
CA LEU A 191 3.18 13.14 -8.87
C LEU A 191 2.43 12.00 -9.59
N GLY A 192 1.11 11.93 -9.47
CA GLY A 192 0.28 10.95 -10.17
C GLY A 192 0.47 11.00 -11.68
N GLU A 193 0.45 12.18 -12.29
CA GLU A 193 0.71 12.37 -13.71
C GLU A 193 2.11 11.93 -14.13
N MET A 194 3.13 12.27 -13.34
CA MET A 194 4.51 11.84 -13.60
C MET A 194 4.67 10.32 -13.52
N LEU A 195 4.03 9.68 -12.55
CA LEU A 195 4.02 8.22 -12.42
C LEU A 195 3.32 7.56 -13.61
N ALA A 196 2.21 8.13 -14.08
CA ALA A 196 1.49 7.64 -15.24
C ALA A 196 2.32 7.78 -16.53
N LYS A 197 3.00 8.92 -16.74
CA LYS A 197 3.87 9.16 -17.91
C LYS A 197 5.05 8.18 -17.98
N ASN A 198 5.55 7.70 -16.84
CA ASN A 198 6.71 6.80 -16.77
C ASN A 198 6.34 5.34 -16.52
N VAL A 199 5.05 4.98 -16.54
CA VAL A 199 4.58 3.63 -16.19
C VAL A 199 5.24 2.52 -17.02
N ALA A 200 5.45 2.74 -18.32
CA ALA A 200 6.06 1.77 -19.22
C ALA A 200 7.54 1.52 -18.88
N LYS A 201 8.31 2.59 -18.58
CA LYS A 201 9.72 2.48 -18.19
C LYS A 201 9.87 1.67 -16.90
N VAL A 202 8.98 1.92 -15.94
CA VAL A 202 8.99 1.19 -14.66
C VAL A 202 8.53 -0.26 -14.86
N ALA A 203 7.55 -0.51 -15.73
CA ALA A 203 7.14 -1.86 -16.09
C ALA A 203 8.29 -2.67 -16.71
N TYR A 204 9.08 -2.05 -17.60
CA TYR A 204 10.30 -2.64 -18.15
C TYR A 204 11.31 -2.98 -17.05
N CYS A 205 11.62 -2.04 -16.16
CA CYS A 205 12.52 -2.29 -15.03
C CYS A 205 12.00 -3.42 -14.13
N TYR A 206 10.69 -3.49 -13.91
CA TYR A 206 10.07 -4.52 -13.10
C TYR A 206 10.14 -5.91 -13.76
N GLY A 207 9.93 -5.98 -15.08
CA GLY A 207 10.11 -7.20 -15.86
C GLY A 207 11.53 -7.72 -15.79
N PHE A 208 12.50 -6.82 -15.98
CA PHE A 208 13.93 -7.14 -15.86
C PHE A 208 14.26 -7.68 -14.45
N TYR A 209 13.80 -7.00 -13.41
CA TYR A 209 13.98 -7.43 -12.02
C TYR A 209 13.38 -8.81 -11.76
N CYS A 210 12.13 -9.06 -12.20
CA CYS A 210 11.49 -10.35 -11.99
C CYS A 210 12.26 -11.48 -12.67
N ALA A 211 12.73 -11.28 -13.90
CA ALA A 211 13.52 -12.28 -14.62
C ALA A 211 14.86 -12.57 -13.92
N PHE A 212 15.52 -11.54 -13.39
CA PHE A 212 16.72 -11.68 -12.56
C PHE A 212 16.45 -12.46 -11.27
N ALA A 213 15.38 -12.11 -10.56
CA ALA A 213 14.98 -12.76 -9.32
C ALA A 213 14.62 -14.24 -9.54
N ASP A 214 13.89 -14.55 -10.63
CA ASP A 214 13.54 -15.92 -10.99
C ASP A 214 14.79 -16.79 -11.22
N GLN A 215 15.81 -16.26 -11.90
CA GLN A 215 17.05 -17.00 -12.15
C GLN A 215 17.91 -17.19 -10.89
N ASN A 216 17.88 -16.24 -9.94
CA ASN A 216 18.64 -16.33 -8.68
C ASN A 216 17.92 -17.12 -7.58
N GLN A 217 16.58 -17.18 -7.61
CA GLN A 217 15.83 -18.10 -6.74
C GLN A 217 16.16 -19.56 -7.06
N THR A 218 16.47 -19.89 -8.32
CA THR A 218 16.99 -21.21 -8.70
C THR A 218 18.36 -21.54 -8.08
N LEU A 219 19.09 -20.52 -7.58
CA LEU A 219 20.43 -20.66 -6.98
C LEU A 219 20.44 -20.52 -5.45
N SER A 220 19.36 -20.03 -4.82
CA SER A 220 19.30 -19.82 -3.37
C SER A 220 17.91 -20.12 -2.81
N VAL A 221 17.78 -21.29 -2.17
CA VAL A 221 16.52 -21.83 -1.62
C VAL A 221 16.04 -21.07 -0.35
N ARG A 222 16.74 -20.02 0.11
CA ARG A 222 16.49 -19.44 1.44
C ARG A 222 15.70 -18.14 1.52
N ASP A 223 15.46 -17.42 0.42
CA ASP A 223 14.90 -16.05 0.50
C ASP A 223 13.60 -15.82 -0.30
N ALA A 224 12.84 -16.88 -0.61
CA ALA A 224 11.56 -16.73 -1.32
C ALA A 224 10.53 -15.85 -0.57
N ALA A 225 10.63 -15.72 0.75
CA ALA A 225 9.82 -14.83 1.57
C ALA A 225 10.33 -13.37 1.64
N ALA A 226 11.56 -13.10 1.18
CA ALA A 226 12.24 -11.80 1.34
C ALA A 226 12.11 -10.87 0.10
N ASP A 227 11.53 -11.33 -1.01
CA ASP A 227 11.36 -10.50 -2.21
C ASP A 227 10.10 -9.62 -2.14
N ALA A 228 10.15 -8.63 -1.25
CA ALA A 228 9.09 -7.65 -1.02
C ALA A 228 8.68 -6.86 -2.28
N LEU A 229 9.54 -6.81 -3.31
CA LEU A 229 9.25 -6.11 -4.57
C LEU A 229 8.32 -6.92 -5.48
N ARG A 230 8.50 -8.25 -5.58
CA ARG A 230 7.62 -9.10 -6.39
C ARG A 230 6.19 -9.19 -5.87
N THR A 231 6.03 -9.04 -4.55
CA THR A 231 4.73 -9.08 -3.86
C THR A 231 4.10 -7.70 -3.71
N SER A 232 4.83 -6.63 -4.08
CA SER A 232 4.32 -5.27 -4.04
C SER A 232 3.14 -5.07 -5.01
N TYR A 233 1.96 -4.77 -4.46
CA TYR A 233 0.73 -4.56 -5.24
C TYR A 233 0.89 -3.47 -6.33
N SER A 234 1.61 -2.40 -6.03
CA SER A 234 1.85 -1.29 -6.99
C SER A 234 2.74 -1.70 -8.17
N LEU A 235 3.55 -2.75 -8.01
CA LEU A 235 4.41 -3.28 -9.08
C LEU A 235 3.73 -4.44 -9.82
N THR A 236 3.02 -5.32 -9.11
CA THR A 236 2.32 -6.45 -9.75
C THR A 236 1.26 -6.00 -10.75
N LYS A 237 0.56 -4.88 -10.50
CA LYS A 237 -0.38 -4.28 -11.46
C LYS A 237 0.28 -3.87 -12.79
N LEU A 238 1.59 -3.61 -12.82
CA LEU A 238 2.30 -3.23 -14.06
C LEU A 238 2.28 -4.34 -15.10
N LYS A 239 2.17 -5.61 -14.65
CA LYS A 239 2.08 -6.78 -15.53
C LYS A 239 0.88 -6.71 -16.47
N SER A 240 -0.24 -6.18 -15.99
CA SER A 240 -1.46 -6.02 -16.79
C SER A 240 -1.55 -4.63 -17.41
N GLN A 241 -1.16 -3.57 -16.69
CA GLN A 241 -1.27 -2.18 -17.17
C GLN A 241 -0.31 -1.87 -18.34
N CYS A 242 0.88 -2.46 -18.36
CA CYS A 242 1.90 -2.23 -19.39
C CYS A 242 2.59 -3.56 -19.75
N ASN A 243 1.78 -4.54 -20.16
CA ASN A 243 2.26 -5.91 -20.39
C ASN A 243 3.42 -5.99 -21.39
N ALA A 244 3.33 -5.28 -22.51
CA ALA A 244 4.38 -5.28 -23.53
C ALA A 244 5.74 -4.82 -22.96
N ALA A 245 5.79 -3.66 -22.31
CA ALA A 245 7.03 -3.15 -21.70
C ALA A 245 7.55 -4.09 -20.60
N TYR A 246 6.66 -4.69 -19.79
CA TYR A 246 7.06 -5.70 -18.80
C TYR A 246 7.73 -6.91 -19.45
N LEU A 247 7.16 -7.45 -20.54
CA LEU A 247 7.74 -8.59 -21.27
C LEU A 247 9.07 -8.21 -21.93
N GLU A 248 9.17 -7.02 -22.52
CA GLU A 248 10.42 -6.49 -23.07
C GLU A 248 11.53 -6.43 -22.01
N GLY A 249 11.21 -6.00 -20.79
CA GLY A 249 12.16 -6.02 -19.67
C GLY A 249 12.64 -7.42 -19.31
N GLN A 250 11.74 -8.41 -19.31
CA GLN A 250 12.11 -9.81 -19.08
C GLN A 250 13.05 -10.34 -20.17
N LEU A 251 12.76 -10.04 -21.43
CA LEU A 251 13.58 -10.43 -22.58
C LEU A 251 14.97 -9.78 -22.51
N ALA A 252 15.02 -8.48 -22.22
CA ALA A 252 16.28 -7.75 -22.10
C ALA A 252 17.22 -8.35 -21.04
N TYR A 253 16.69 -8.79 -19.89
CA TYR A 253 17.52 -9.49 -18.89
C TYR A 253 18.08 -10.80 -19.44
N ARG A 254 17.25 -11.59 -20.14
CA ARG A 254 17.69 -12.87 -20.74
C ARG A 254 18.80 -12.64 -21.77
N ASP A 255 18.66 -11.62 -22.61
CA ASP A 255 19.67 -11.25 -23.60
C ASP A 255 20.96 -10.79 -22.94
N CYS A 256 20.88 -9.93 -21.92
CA CYS A 256 22.03 -9.49 -21.14
C CYS A 256 22.76 -10.67 -20.48
N ASN A 257 22.01 -11.61 -19.89
CA ASN A 257 22.58 -12.79 -19.25
C ASN A 257 23.19 -13.77 -20.28
N ALA A 258 22.56 -13.95 -21.45
CA ALA A 258 23.10 -14.76 -22.54
C ALA A 258 24.43 -14.17 -23.06
N ALA A 259 24.47 -12.85 -23.31
CA ALA A 259 25.68 -12.14 -23.71
C ALA A 259 26.79 -12.26 -22.65
N ARG A 260 26.43 -12.15 -21.36
CA ARG A 260 27.38 -12.34 -20.25
C ARG A 260 27.97 -13.75 -20.25
N ASN A 261 27.15 -14.77 -20.40
CA ASN A 261 27.60 -16.17 -20.39
C ASN A 261 28.48 -16.48 -21.61
N LYS A 262 28.16 -15.90 -22.78
CA LYS A 262 29.00 -15.99 -23.98
C LYS A 262 30.39 -15.41 -23.73
N LYS A 263 30.49 -14.20 -23.16
CA LYS A 263 31.79 -13.59 -22.81
C LYS A 263 32.61 -14.43 -21.83
N LYS A 264 31.96 -15.05 -20.84
CA LYS A 264 32.62 -15.99 -19.91
C LYS A 264 33.18 -17.21 -20.63
N LEU A 265 32.43 -17.80 -21.55
CA LEU A 265 32.87 -18.94 -22.36
C LEU A 265 34.05 -18.57 -23.28
N GLU A 266 34.10 -17.32 -23.73
CA GLU A 266 35.18 -16.76 -24.56
C GLU A 266 36.42 -16.32 -23.75
N GLY A 267 36.45 -16.55 -22.43
CA GLY A 267 37.59 -16.22 -21.56
C GLY A 267 37.81 -14.73 -21.35
N GLN A 268 36.84 -13.88 -21.69
CA GLN A 268 36.91 -12.44 -21.44
C GLN A 268 36.45 -12.15 -20.00
N ASN A 269 37.24 -11.38 -19.25
CA ASN A 269 36.83 -10.91 -17.91
C ASN A 269 35.55 -10.05 -18.05
N VAL A 270 34.50 -10.48 -17.33
CA VAL A 270 33.19 -9.81 -17.23
C VAL A 270 33.16 -8.94 -15.98
#